data_AF-A0A1T5HUA8-F1
#
_entry.id   AF-A0A1T5HUA8-F1
#
_cell.length_a   1.000
_cell.length_b   1.000
_cell.length_c   1.000
_cell.angle_alpha   90.00
_cell.angle_beta   90.00
_cell.angle_gamma   90.00
#
_symmetry.space_group_name_H-M   'P 1'
#
loop_
_entity.id
_entity.type
_entity.pdbx_description
1 polymer ?
#
loop_
_entity_poly.entity_id
_entity_poly.type
_entity_poly.pdbx_seq_one_letter_code
_entity_poly.pdbx_strand_id
1 'polypeptide(L)'
;MKRIIFLLGTALISFSSCYFNMSSSGSIQLETTKDSMDIVLKNVREIVEGLNHNDIKKEITEKFKDFDKNSINNINIGYTKFWSAGGGDNKATVIIRVNISSSDFEKSREVIDFYEGFIIPELKKNGYIPREQ
;
A
#
# COMPACT_ATOMS: atom_id res chain seq x y z
N MET A 1 -29.32 -21.08 -57.18
CA MET A 1 -28.18 -20.13 -57.16
C MET A 1 -28.71 -18.84 -56.54
N LYS A 2 -28.17 -18.18 -55.51
CA LYS A 2 -26.93 -18.26 -54.72
C LYS A 2 -27.32 -17.81 -53.30
N ARG A 3 -26.73 -18.46 -52.30
CA ARG A 3 -26.77 -18.08 -50.88
C ARG A 3 -26.00 -16.77 -50.72
N ILE A 4 -26.59 -15.74 -50.11
CA ILE A 4 -25.83 -14.63 -49.51
C ILE A 4 -26.13 -14.67 -48.02
N ILE A 5 -25.09 -15.06 -47.30
CA ILE A 5 -25.06 -15.37 -45.88
C ILE A 5 -25.14 -14.05 -45.12
N PHE A 6 -26.15 -13.93 -44.25
CA PHE A 6 -26.25 -12.92 -43.20
C PHE A 6 -25.10 -13.14 -42.20
N LEU A 7 -23.93 -12.57 -42.49
CA LEU A 7 -22.80 -12.47 -41.57
C LEU A 7 -22.88 -11.10 -40.87
N LEU A 8 -23.89 -10.96 -40.03
CA LEU A 8 -23.99 -9.91 -39.00
C LEU A 8 -24.18 -10.59 -37.62
N GLY A 9 -23.47 -11.70 -37.45
CA GLY A 9 -23.34 -12.41 -36.19
C GLY A 9 -22.09 -11.92 -35.46
N THR A 10 -22.33 -11.31 -34.30
CA THR A 10 -21.38 -11.29 -33.18
C THR A 10 -19.99 -10.72 -33.47
N ALA A 11 -19.91 -9.39 -33.62
CA ALA A 11 -18.88 -8.70 -32.85
C ALA A 11 -19.35 -8.74 -31.39
N LEU A 12 -19.24 -9.91 -30.76
CA LEU A 12 -19.20 -9.98 -29.30
C LEU A 12 -18.02 -9.07 -28.96
N ILE A 13 -18.34 -7.94 -28.35
CA ILE A 13 -17.34 -7.11 -27.73
C ILE A 13 -16.78 -8.01 -26.64
N SER A 14 -15.69 -8.68 -26.95
CA SER A 14 -14.78 -9.21 -25.96
C SER A 14 -14.22 -8.00 -25.23
N PHE A 15 -15.03 -7.41 -24.33
CA PHE A 15 -14.50 -6.80 -23.13
C PHE A 15 -13.81 -7.95 -22.41
N SER A 16 -12.62 -8.28 -22.89
CA SER A 16 -11.57 -8.77 -22.04
C SER A 16 -11.48 -7.69 -20.97
N SER A 17 -12.18 -7.93 -19.87
CA SER A 17 -11.90 -7.29 -18.61
C SER A 17 -10.46 -7.67 -18.31
N CYS A 18 -9.51 -6.95 -18.90
CA CYS A 18 -8.30 -6.61 -18.21
C CYS A 18 -8.82 -6.04 -16.90
N TYR A 19 -8.86 -6.90 -15.87
CA TYR A 19 -8.95 -6.45 -14.51
C TYR A 19 -7.74 -5.54 -14.35
N PHE A 20 -7.95 -4.26 -14.57
CA PHE A 20 -6.95 -3.24 -14.31
C PHE A 20 -6.77 -3.26 -12.81
N ASN A 21 -5.86 -4.11 -12.35
CA ASN A 21 -5.38 -4.08 -10.99
C ASN A 21 -4.52 -2.81 -10.88
N MET A 22 -5.15 -1.75 -10.37
CA MET A 22 -4.43 -0.55 -9.99
C MET A 22 -3.83 -0.78 -8.60
N SER A 23 -2.61 -0.31 -8.39
CA SER A 23 -1.98 -0.34 -7.08
C SER A 23 -2.17 1.00 -6.37
N SER A 24 -2.83 1.00 -5.22
CA SER A 24 -2.86 2.13 -4.31
C SER A 24 -1.74 1.99 -3.27
N SER A 25 -1.14 3.10 -2.89
CA SER A 25 -0.10 3.12 -1.85
C SER A 25 -0.29 4.25 -0.85
N GLY A 26 -0.16 3.92 0.42
CA GLY A 26 0.08 4.86 1.52
C GLY A 26 1.55 4.94 1.83
N SER A 27 1.95 6.01 2.52
CA SER A 27 3.32 6.14 2.98
C SER A 27 3.37 6.76 4.36
N ILE A 28 4.24 6.27 5.22
CA ILE A 28 4.58 6.87 6.51
C ILE A 28 6.04 7.28 6.41
N GLN A 29 6.30 8.57 6.60
CA GLN A 29 7.64 9.15 6.45
C GLN A 29 8.22 9.52 7.81
N LEU A 30 9.45 9.08 8.06
CA LEU A 30 10.21 9.35 9.28
C LEU A 30 11.47 10.12 8.90
N GLU A 31 11.66 11.27 9.53
CA GLU A 31 12.88 12.05 9.39
C GLU A 31 13.98 11.50 10.32
N THR A 32 15.19 11.46 9.80
CA THR A 32 16.37 10.98 10.51
C THR A 32 17.62 11.63 9.91
N THR A 33 18.79 11.17 10.32
CA THR A 33 20.07 11.58 9.76
C THR A 33 20.67 10.51 8.88
N LYS A 34 21.58 10.88 7.98
CA LYS A 34 22.35 9.96 7.15
C LYS A 34 23.04 8.87 7.99
N ASP A 35 23.60 9.24 9.14
CA ASP A 35 24.33 8.29 10.00
C ASP A 35 23.39 7.33 10.74
N SER A 36 22.16 7.76 11.02
CA SER A 36 21.17 6.98 11.77
C SER A 36 20.16 6.25 10.89
N MET A 37 20.07 6.54 9.59
CA MET A 37 18.99 6.03 8.72
C MET A 37 18.92 4.50 8.65
N ASP A 38 20.06 3.82 8.74
CA ASP A 38 20.13 2.36 8.66
C ASP A 38 19.57 1.71 9.93
N ILE A 39 19.92 2.26 11.09
CA ILE A 39 19.41 1.81 12.38
C ILE A 39 17.92 2.13 12.49
N VAL A 40 17.50 3.34 12.10
CA VAL A 40 16.08 3.71 12.08
C VAL A 40 15.29 2.78 11.18
N LEU A 41 15.76 2.52 9.95
CA LEU A 41 15.09 1.59 9.04
C LEU A 41 14.96 0.18 9.64
N LYS A 42 16.03 -0.34 10.25
CA LYS A 42 16.02 -1.65 10.89
C LYS A 42 14.99 -1.71 12.02
N ASN A 43 15.04 -0.77 12.96
CA ASN A 43 14.15 -0.75 14.11
C ASN A 43 12.69 -0.57 13.70
N VAL A 44 12.42 0.33 12.75
CA VAL A 44 11.08 0.57 12.21
C VAL A 44 10.53 -0.68 11.55
N ARG A 45 11.36 -1.40 10.78
CA ARG A 45 10.98 -2.69 10.19
C ARG A 45 10.65 -3.71 11.28
N GLU A 46 11.49 -3.86 12.29
CA GLU A 46 11.26 -4.80 13.40
C GLU A 46 9.94 -4.50 14.15
N ILE A 47 9.62 -3.22 14.37
CA ILE A 47 8.36 -2.80 14.98
C ILE A 47 7.17 -3.20 14.10
N VAL A 48 7.23 -2.85 12.81
CA VAL A 48 6.12 -3.10 11.88
C VAL A 48 5.92 -4.60 11.62
N GLU A 49 6.99 -5.36 11.45
CA GLU A 49 6.94 -6.82 11.28
C GLU A 49 6.54 -7.55 12.57
N GLY A 50 6.76 -6.95 13.74
CA GLY A 50 6.29 -7.44 15.03
C GLY A 50 4.78 -7.30 15.25
N LEU A 51 4.07 -6.56 14.38
CA LEU A 51 2.62 -6.46 14.46
C LEU A 51 1.95 -7.77 14.08
N ASN A 52 0.81 -8.06 14.71
CA ASN A 52 -0.01 -9.20 14.32
C ASN A 52 -0.83 -8.86 13.06
N HIS A 53 -0.17 -8.94 11.90
CA HIS A 53 -0.76 -8.62 10.60
C HIS A 53 -1.99 -9.48 10.26
N ASN A 54 -2.10 -10.69 10.82
CA ASN A 54 -3.27 -11.54 10.63
C ASN A 54 -4.50 -10.96 11.33
N ASP A 55 -4.34 -10.46 12.56
CA ASP A 55 -5.45 -9.84 13.28
C ASP A 55 -5.81 -8.49 12.67
N ILE A 56 -4.83 -7.69 12.23
CA ILE A 56 -5.09 -6.46 11.45
C ILE A 56 -5.90 -6.78 10.17
N LYS A 57 -5.52 -7.84 9.43
CA LYS A 57 -6.27 -8.26 8.23
C LYS A 57 -7.70 -8.71 8.55
N LYS A 58 -7.93 -9.36 9.69
CA LYS A 58 -9.29 -9.71 10.15
C LYS A 58 -10.10 -8.44 10.44
N GLU A 59 -9.54 -7.50 11.19
CA GLU A 59 -10.21 -6.22 11.50
C GLU A 59 -10.54 -5.43 10.22
N ILE A 60 -9.63 -5.40 9.24
CA ILE A 60 -9.90 -4.81 7.92
C ILE A 60 -11.03 -5.55 7.21
N THR A 61 -11.00 -6.87 7.19
CA THR A 61 -12.05 -7.68 6.54
C THR A 61 -13.41 -7.47 7.18
N GLU A 62 -13.46 -7.29 8.50
CA GLU A 62 -14.68 -7.01 9.25
C GLU A 62 -15.20 -5.59 9.04
N LYS A 63 -14.32 -4.60 8.91
CA LYS A 63 -14.71 -3.21 8.67
C LYS A 63 -15.10 -2.96 7.21
N PHE A 64 -14.38 -3.56 6.27
CA PHE A 64 -14.53 -3.38 4.83
C PHE A 64 -15.07 -4.66 4.18
N LYS A 65 -16.21 -5.18 4.68
CA LYS A 65 -16.78 -6.47 4.25
C LYS A 65 -17.10 -6.57 2.76
N ASP A 66 -17.41 -5.44 2.14
CA ASP A 66 -17.76 -5.31 0.73
C ASP A 66 -16.54 -5.01 -0.17
N PHE A 67 -15.34 -5.00 0.40
CA PHE A 67 -14.10 -4.85 -0.34
C PHE A 67 -13.51 -6.22 -0.70
N ASP A 68 -12.74 -6.28 -1.79
CA ASP A 68 -12.20 -7.53 -2.29
C ASP A 68 -11.22 -8.16 -1.29
N LYS A 69 -11.57 -9.37 -0.83
CA LYS A 69 -10.75 -10.13 0.13
C LYS A 69 -9.37 -10.48 -0.42
N ASN A 70 -9.26 -10.71 -1.73
CA ASN A 70 -7.95 -10.99 -2.34
C ASN A 70 -7.05 -9.76 -2.25
N SER A 71 -7.59 -8.58 -2.50
CA SER A 71 -6.91 -7.30 -2.29
C SER A 71 -6.42 -7.14 -0.84
N ILE A 72 -7.27 -7.41 0.16
CA ILE A 72 -6.88 -7.36 1.59
C ILE A 72 -5.76 -8.35 1.90
N ASN A 73 -5.86 -9.58 1.40
CA ASN A 73 -4.85 -10.61 1.61
C ASN A 73 -3.50 -10.23 0.99
N ASN A 74 -3.53 -9.46 -0.10
CA ASN A 74 -2.37 -8.98 -0.84
C ASN A 74 -1.87 -7.59 -0.39
N ILE A 75 -2.25 -7.12 0.80
CA ILE A 75 -1.62 -5.93 1.39
C ILE A 75 -0.14 -6.24 1.65
N ASN A 76 0.73 -5.41 1.07
CA ASN A 76 2.18 -5.55 1.12
C ASN A 76 2.85 -4.32 1.73
N ILE A 77 3.79 -4.53 2.64
CA ILE A 77 4.56 -3.47 3.27
C ILE A 77 5.95 -3.41 2.64
N GLY A 78 6.31 -2.23 2.12
CA GLY A 78 7.62 -1.93 1.58
C GLY A 78 8.37 -0.92 2.44
N TYR A 79 9.70 -0.95 2.37
CA TYR A 79 10.54 0.01 3.09
C TYR A 79 11.57 0.62 2.17
N THR A 80 11.80 1.92 2.30
CA THR A 80 12.80 2.64 1.49
C THR A 80 13.49 3.69 2.36
N LYS A 81 14.74 4.00 2.06
CA LYS A 81 15.49 5.10 2.68
C LYS A 81 16.16 5.92 1.60
N PHE A 82 16.24 7.22 1.78
CA PHE A 82 17.03 8.11 0.94
C PHE A 82 17.57 9.27 1.77
N TRP A 83 18.67 9.86 1.28
CA TRP A 83 19.27 11.06 1.85
C TRP A 83 19.57 12.02 0.71
N SER A 84 19.40 13.32 0.94
CA SER A 84 19.75 14.34 -0.05
C SER A 84 21.18 14.81 0.17
N ALA A 85 22.00 14.79 -0.88
CA ALA A 85 23.39 15.28 -0.81
C ALA A 85 23.51 16.80 -0.93
N GLY A 86 22.43 17.50 -1.28
CA GLY A 86 22.44 18.94 -1.50
C GLY A 86 21.85 19.68 -0.30
N GLY A 87 22.70 20.32 0.50
CA GLY A 87 22.24 21.28 1.52
C GLY A 87 23.02 21.39 2.82
N GLY A 88 24.17 20.71 2.98
CA GLY A 88 24.95 20.76 4.24
C GLY A 88 24.28 20.05 5.43
N ASP A 89 22.98 19.79 5.36
CA ASP A 89 22.21 19.05 6.33
C ASP A 89 22.32 17.53 6.09
N ASN A 90 22.70 16.79 7.13
CA ASN A 90 22.72 15.32 7.13
C ASN A 90 21.30 14.70 7.15
N LYS A 91 20.29 15.34 6.56
CA LYS A 91 18.89 14.88 6.59
C LYS A 91 18.68 13.65 5.72
N ALA A 92 18.00 12.66 6.28
CA ALA A 92 17.56 11.45 5.59
C ALA A 92 16.11 11.15 5.94
N THR A 93 15.45 10.38 5.07
CA THR A 93 14.06 9.96 5.25
C THR A 93 13.96 8.45 5.13
N VAL A 94 13.29 7.83 6.09
CA VAL A 94 12.83 6.45 6.02
C VAL A 94 11.34 6.46 5.67
N ILE A 95 10.96 5.69 4.66
CA ILE A 95 9.57 5.55 4.20
C ILE A 95 9.13 4.11 4.40
N ILE A 96 8.00 3.95 5.08
CA ILE A 96 7.20 2.72 5.11
C ILE A 96 6.09 2.91 4.08
N ARG A 97 5.90 1.95 3.16
CA ARG A 97 4.83 2.00 2.16
C ARG A 97 3.86 0.85 2.38
N VAL A 98 2.58 1.15 2.53
CA VAL A 98 1.52 0.14 2.54
C VAL A 98 0.91 0.12 1.14
N ASN A 99 0.96 -1.02 0.46
CA ASN A 99 0.48 -1.16 -0.92
C ASN A 99 -0.65 -2.16 -0.98
N ILE A 100 -1.66 -1.85 -1.77
CA ILE A 100 -2.78 -2.75 -2.06
C ILE A 100 -3.09 -2.69 -3.56
N SER A 101 -3.31 -3.85 -4.17
CA SER A 101 -3.70 -3.95 -5.58
C SER A 101 -5.17 -4.28 -5.66
N SER A 102 -5.97 -3.39 -6.25
CA SER A 102 -7.42 -3.51 -6.37
C SER A 102 -7.95 -2.69 -7.55
N SER A 103 -9.15 -3.00 -8.01
CA SER A 103 -9.87 -2.18 -8.99
C SER A 103 -10.60 -0.98 -8.37
N ASP A 104 -10.74 -0.92 -7.05
CA ASP A 104 -11.45 0.15 -6.32
C ASP A 104 -10.43 1.03 -5.58
N PHE A 105 -10.04 2.14 -6.20
CA PHE A 105 -8.99 3.04 -5.71
C PHE A 105 -9.38 3.76 -4.41
N GLU A 106 -10.62 4.23 -4.30
CA GLU A 106 -11.09 4.98 -3.14
C GLU A 106 -11.14 4.09 -1.90
N LYS A 107 -11.78 2.92 -1.99
CA LYS A 107 -11.78 1.96 -0.87
C LYS A 107 -10.39 1.46 -0.53
N SER A 108 -9.53 1.29 -1.54
CA SER A 108 -8.13 0.92 -1.31
C SER A 108 -7.42 1.96 -0.44
N ARG A 109 -7.71 3.25 -0.65
CA ARG A 109 -7.14 4.33 0.16
C ARG A 109 -7.65 4.27 1.60
N GLU A 110 -8.95 4.07 1.80
CA GLU A 110 -9.53 3.92 3.14
C GLU A 110 -8.94 2.72 3.90
N VAL A 111 -8.74 1.58 3.22
CA VAL A 111 -8.10 0.39 3.79
C VAL A 111 -6.65 0.67 4.18
N ILE A 112 -5.91 1.38 3.32
CA ILE A 112 -4.54 1.81 3.60
C ILE A 112 -4.50 2.72 4.83
N ASP A 113 -5.33 3.76 4.88
CA ASP A 113 -5.34 4.71 5.99
C ASP A 113 -5.72 4.01 7.30
N PHE A 114 -6.65 3.05 7.24
CA PHE A 114 -6.99 2.21 8.40
C PHE A 114 -5.81 1.33 8.83
N TYR A 115 -5.07 0.73 7.89
CA TYR A 115 -3.87 -0.06 8.17
C TYR A 115 -2.77 0.80 8.83
N GLU A 116 -2.52 2.00 8.28
CA GLU A 116 -1.57 2.96 8.85
C GLU A 116 -1.96 3.37 10.27
N GLY A 117 -3.26 3.36 10.58
CA GLY A 117 -3.81 3.53 11.93
C GLY A 117 -3.33 2.51 12.97
N PHE A 118 -2.86 1.33 12.57
CA PHE A 118 -2.20 0.36 13.47
C PHE A 118 -0.69 0.59 13.56
N ILE A 119 -0.06 1.01 12.47
CA ILE A 119 1.40 1.22 12.42
C ILE A 119 1.80 2.48 13.20
N ILE A 120 1.11 3.60 12.96
CA ILE A 120 1.48 4.93 13.48
C ILE A 120 1.56 4.95 15.03
N PRO A 121 0.57 4.40 15.77
CA PRO A 121 0.65 4.37 17.23
C PRO A 121 1.84 3.56 17.74
N GLU A 122 2.18 2.44 17.11
CA GLU A 122 3.29 1.58 17.51
C GLU A 122 4.65 2.23 17.23
N LEU A 123 4.79 2.94 16.11
CA LEU A 123 5.96 3.78 15.87
C LEU A 123 6.11 4.88 16.93
N LYS A 124 5.03 5.59 17.26
CA LYS A 124 5.04 6.65 18.27
C LYS A 124 5.42 6.13 19.66
N LYS A 125 4.92 4.96 20.07
CA LYS A 125 5.31 4.29 21.32
C LYS A 125 6.80 4.01 21.42
N ASN A 126 7.46 3.78 20.28
CA ASN A 126 8.89 3.52 20.17
C ASN A 126 9.73 4.77 19.85
N GLY A 127 9.15 5.97 19.95
CA GLY A 127 9.86 7.24 19.75
C GLY A 127 10.03 7.66 18.28
N TYR A 128 9.38 6.99 17.33
CA TYR A 128 9.38 7.36 15.92
C TYR A 128 8.14 8.20 15.61
N ILE A 129 8.35 9.47 15.24
CA ILE A 129 7.26 10.41 14.96
C ILE A 129 7.13 10.58 13.44
N PRO A 130 6.03 10.11 12.83
CA PRO A 130 5.75 10.36 11.42
C PRO A 130 5.62 11.84 11.12
N ARG A 131 6.10 12.25 9.94
CA ARG A 131 5.84 13.57 9.37
C ARG A 131 4.36 13.69 9.04
N GLU A 132 3.76 14.82 9.41
CA GLU A 132 2.39 15.17 8.97
C GLU A 132 2.38 15.33 7.44
N GLN A 133 1.39 14.70 6.79
CA GLN A 133 1.18 14.76 5.33
C GLN A 133 0.11 15.76 4.97
#